data_AF-A0A7W6RKR2-F1
#
_entry.id   AF-A0A7W6RKR2-F1
#
_cell.length_a   1.000
_cell.length_b   1.000
_cell.length_c   1.000
_cell.angle_alpha   90.00
_cell.angle_beta   90.00
_cell.angle_gamma   90.00
#
_symmetry.space_group_name_H-M   'P 1'
#
loop_
_entity.id
_entity.type
_entity.pdbx_description
1 polymer ?
#
loop_
_entity_poly.entity_id
_entity_poly.type
_entity_poly.pdbx_seq_one_letter_code
_entity_poly.pdbx_strand_id
1 'polypeptide(L)'
;MLKGGDAWKSNLGELVAPLLIVHGTADPIFPVEHGELLAETVEGAELLRLEGGGHEIHPEDWDEIISAIDAHTGAQHPSKLP
;
A
#
# COMPACT_ATOMS: atom_id res chain seq x y z
N MET A 1 -11.40 10.90 17.01
CA MET A 1 -11.60 9.48 16.70
C MET A 1 -12.32 9.37 15.37
N LEU A 2 -11.62 8.95 14.32
CA LEU A 2 -12.24 8.63 13.03
C LEU A 2 -13.20 7.45 13.25
N LYS A 3 -14.43 7.55 12.75
CA LYS A 3 -15.44 6.48 12.79
C LYS A 3 -15.62 5.94 11.37
N GLY A 4 -15.83 4.63 11.22
CA GLY A 4 -16.22 4.03 9.93
C GLY A 4 -15.58 2.68 9.60
N GLY A 5 -14.47 2.30 10.25
CA GLY A 5 -13.72 1.08 9.90
C GLY A 5 -14.50 -0.22 10.08
N ASP A 6 -15.38 -0.30 11.09
CA ASP A 6 -16.08 -1.55 11.42
C ASP A 6 -17.07 -2.01 10.33
N ALA A 7 -17.58 -1.09 9.51
CA ALA A 7 -18.51 -1.42 8.43
C ALA A 7 -17.80 -2.02 7.19
N TRP A 8 -16.48 -1.85 7.07
CA TRP A 8 -15.71 -2.25 5.89
C TRP A 8 -14.70 -3.37 6.16
N LYS A 9 -14.47 -3.73 7.44
CA LYS A 9 -13.59 -4.83 7.84
C LYS A 9 -13.91 -6.14 7.10
N SER A 10 -15.18 -6.43 6.85
CA SER A 10 -15.62 -7.64 6.14
C SER A 10 -15.35 -7.61 4.63
N ASN A 11 -15.22 -6.43 4.02
CA ASN A 11 -15.18 -6.28 2.56
C ASN A 11 -13.75 -6.24 2.01
N LEU A 12 -12.75 -6.01 2.86
CA LEU A 12 -11.36 -5.91 2.43
C LEU A 12 -10.85 -7.23 1.83
N GLY A 13 -11.15 -8.38 2.45
CA GLY A 13 -10.79 -9.69 1.91
C GLY A 13 -11.51 -10.05 0.59
N GLU A 14 -12.55 -9.29 0.20
CA GLU A 14 -13.25 -9.46 -1.08
C GLU A 14 -12.66 -8.58 -2.19
N LEU A 15 -11.62 -7.78 -1.91
CA LEU A 15 -10.97 -6.93 -2.89
C LEU A 15 -10.21 -7.79 -3.91
N VAL A 16 -10.71 -7.80 -5.15
CA VAL A 16 -10.09 -8.53 -6.28
C VAL A 16 -9.15 -7.66 -7.13
N ALA A 17 -9.15 -6.35 -6.91
CA ALA A 17 -8.25 -5.45 -7.61
C ALA A 17 -6.83 -5.57 -7.01
N PRO A 18 -5.77 -5.51 -7.84
CA PRO A 18 -4.39 -5.47 -7.36
C PRO A 18 -4.21 -4.33 -6.35
N LEU A 19 -3.64 -4.64 -5.18
CA LEU A 19 -3.44 -3.68 -4.09
C LEU A 19 -1.95 -3.53 -3.78
N LEU A 20 -1.47 -2.29 -3.81
CA LEU A 20 -0.17 -1.89 -3.29
C LEU A 20 -0.40 -1.00 -2.06
N ILE A 21 0.21 -1.36 -0.93
CA ILE A 21 0.28 -0.57 0.28
C ILE A 21 1.67 0.06 0.36
N VAL A 22 1.73 1.37 0.62
CA VAL A 22 2.99 2.09 0.89
C VAL A 22 2.90 2.68 2.29
N HIS A 23 3.83 2.34 3.18
CA HIS A 23 3.76 2.71 4.59
C HIS A 23 5.13 3.07 5.18
N GLY A 24 5.23 4.20 5.89
CA GLY A 24 6.44 4.63 6.60
C GLY A 24 6.64 3.91 7.93
N THR A 25 7.78 3.26 8.15
CA THR A 25 8.01 2.45 9.38
C THR A 25 8.07 3.26 10.66
N ALA A 26 8.22 4.59 10.57
CA ALA A 26 8.26 5.53 11.68
C ALA A 26 7.03 6.47 11.72
N ASP A 27 5.93 6.15 11.04
CA ASP A 27 4.69 6.95 11.09
C ASP A 27 4.16 7.05 12.54
N PRO A 28 4.10 8.26 13.14
CA PRO A 28 3.66 8.46 14.52
C PRO A 28 2.14 8.48 14.68
N ILE A 29 1.38 8.52 13.58
CA ILE A 29 -0.08 8.59 13.54
C ILE A 29 -0.67 7.21 13.28
N PHE A 30 -0.11 6.47 12.31
CA PHE A 30 -0.54 5.12 11.95
C PHE A 30 0.60 4.10 12.08
N PRO A 31 0.52 3.19 13.06
CA PRO A 31 1.52 2.13 13.22
C PRO A 31 1.65 1.29 11.94
N VAL A 32 2.88 0.84 11.66
CA VAL A 32 3.19 0.05 10.45
C VAL A 32 2.40 -1.25 10.38
N GLU A 33 2.02 -1.81 11.54
CA GLU A 33 1.20 -2.99 11.70
C GLU A 33 -0.18 -2.85 11.02
N HIS A 34 -0.67 -1.63 10.80
CA HIS A 34 -1.88 -1.41 10.02
C HIS A 34 -1.68 -1.76 8.54
N GLY A 35 -0.53 -1.37 7.95
CA GLY A 35 -0.18 -1.73 6.58
C GLY A 35 0.09 -3.22 6.43
N GLU A 36 0.72 -3.83 7.43
CA GLU A 36 0.93 -5.28 7.51
C GLU A 36 -0.40 -6.04 7.50
N LEU A 37 -1.32 -5.65 8.38
CA LEU A 37 -2.62 -6.29 8.49
C LEU A 37 -3.42 -6.17 7.18
N LEU A 38 -3.33 -5.05 6.47
CA LEU A 38 -3.95 -4.89 5.15
C LEU A 38 -3.36 -5.86 4.13
N ALA A 39 -2.03 -5.98 4.09
CA ALA A 39 -1.34 -6.90 3.18
C ALA A 39 -1.66 -8.37 3.47
N GLU A 40 -1.83 -8.73 4.75
CA GLU A 40 -2.26 -10.08 5.15
C GLU A 40 -3.73 -10.37 4.84
N THR A 41 -4.58 -9.33 4.82
CA THR A 41 -6.03 -9.48 4.64
C THR A 41 -6.42 -9.64 3.17
N VAL A 42 -5.70 -8.99 2.25
CA VAL A 42 -6.05 -8.94 0.82
C VAL A 42 -5.15 -9.89 0.03
N GLU A 43 -5.75 -10.86 -0.65
CA GLU A 43 -5.00 -11.82 -1.47
C GLU A 43 -4.25 -11.11 -2.61
N GLY A 44 -2.94 -11.36 -2.72
CA GLY A 44 -2.09 -10.76 -3.75
C GLY A 44 -1.73 -9.29 -3.49
N ALA A 45 -2.01 -8.76 -2.30
CA ALA A 45 -1.54 -7.43 -1.94
C ALA A 45 -0.02 -7.41 -1.71
N GLU A 46 0.58 -6.29 -2.08
CA GLU A 46 2.00 -6.01 -1.86
C GLU A 46 2.17 -4.86 -0.86
N LEU A 47 3.22 -4.94 -0.04
CA LEU A 47 3.55 -3.90 0.95
C LEU A 47 4.96 -3.37 0.71
N LEU A 48 5.05 -2.09 0.37
CA LEU A 48 6.28 -1.30 0.40
C LEU A 48 6.42 -0.62 1.76
N ARG A 49 7.52 -0.90 2.46
CA ARG A 49 7.88 -0.23 3.71
C ARG A 49 8.97 0.80 3.44
N LEU A 50 8.69 2.05 3.77
CA LEU A 50 9.66 3.13 3.71
C LEU A 50 10.38 3.21 5.06
N GLU A 51 11.60 2.70 5.12
CA GLU A 51 12.37 2.62 6.37
C GLU A 51 12.67 4.02 6.92
N GLY A 52 12.25 4.29 8.16
CA GLY A 52 12.35 5.60 8.78
C GLY A 52 11.33 6.63 8.28
N GLY A 53 10.52 6.29 7.27
CA GLY A 53 9.47 7.16 6.73
C GLY A 53 8.36 7.46 7.74
N GLY A 54 7.85 8.69 7.72
CA GLY A 54 6.80 9.16 8.62
C GLY A 54 5.40 9.08 8.01
N HIS A 55 4.46 9.84 8.59
CA HIS A 55 3.09 9.96 8.04
C HIS A 55 3.05 10.70 6.69
N GLU A 56 3.94 11.68 6.53
CA GLU A 56 4.11 12.42 5.29
C GLU A 56 5.27 11.82 4.50
N ILE A 57 5.10 11.76 3.17
CA ILE A 57 6.10 11.20 2.26
C ILE A 57 7.19 12.25 2.02
N HIS A 58 8.45 11.89 2.26
CA HIS A 58 9.58 12.78 2.03
C HIS A 58 10.07 12.67 0.57
N PRO A 59 10.62 13.74 -0.04
CA PRO A 59 11.10 13.69 -1.43
C PRO A 59 12.15 12.62 -1.72
N GLU A 60 12.90 12.18 -0.71
CA GLU A 60 13.89 11.11 -0.85
C GLU A 60 13.26 9.73 -1.07
N ASP A 61 12.00 9.53 -0.67
CA ASP A 61 11.26 8.28 -0.86
C ASP A 61 10.62 8.18 -2.26
N TRP A 62 10.58 9.28 -3.02
CA TRP A 62 9.79 9.36 -4.26
C TRP A 62 10.22 8.35 -5.31
N ASP A 63 11.52 8.14 -5.51
CA ASP A 63 12.01 7.22 -6.53
C ASP A 63 11.58 5.77 -6.24
N GLU A 64 11.58 5.37 -4.97
CA GLU A 64 11.14 4.04 -4.53
C GLU A 64 9.63 3.87 -4.70
N ILE A 65 8.84 4.87 -4.30
CA ILE A 65 7.38 4.86 -4.43
C ILE A 65 6.96 4.85 -5.91
N ILE A 66 7.57 5.68 -6.75
CA ILE A 66 7.29 5.73 -8.19
C ILE A 66 7.61 4.39 -8.83
N SER A 67 8.75 3.79 -8.50
CA SER A 67 9.15 2.48 -9.01
C SER A 67 8.15 1.39 -8.62
N ALA A 68 7.68 1.39 -7.37
CA ALA A 68 6.67 0.43 -6.92
C ALA A 68 5.32 0.63 -7.63
N ILE A 69 4.89 1.87 -7.86
CA ILE A 69 3.67 2.18 -8.62
C ILE A 69 3.81 1.72 -10.08
N ASP A 70 4.95 1.98 -10.73
CA ASP A 70 5.19 1.56 -12.11
C ASP A 70 5.17 0.03 -12.23
N ALA A 71 5.84 -0.69 -11.32
CA ALA A 71 5.79 -2.15 -11.26
C ALA A 71 4.35 -2.68 -11.05
N HIS A 72 3.62 -2.11 -10.08
CA HIS A 72 2.25 -2.51 -9.74
C HIS A 72 1.27 -2.33 -10.90
N THR A 73 1.45 -1.25 -11.66
CA THR A 73 0.57 -0.91 -12.79
C THR A 73 1.02 -1.54 -14.12
N GLY A 74 2.31 -1.80 -14.26
CA GLY A 74 2.93 -2.44 -15.43
C GLY A 74 2.72 -3.94 -15.48
N ALA A 75 2.69 -4.64 -14.32
CA ALA A 75 2.39 -6.08 -14.25
C ALA A 75 0.97 -6.43 -14.72
N GLN A 76 0.07 -5.45 -14.79
CA GLN A 76 -1.34 -5.59 -15.20
C GLN A 76 -1.59 -5.23 -16.68
N HIS A 77 -0.56 -4.85 -17.44
CA HIS A 77 -0.62 -4.66 -18.88
C HIS A 77 0.23 -5.73 -19.58
N PRO A 78 -0.34 -6.65 -20.39
CA PRO A 78 0.47 -7.27 -21.43
C PRO A 78 0.95 -6.12 -22.32
N SER A 79 2.25 -5.81 -22.25
CA SER A 79 2.90 -4.86 -23.15
C SER A 79 2.46 -5.13 -24.58
N LYS A 80 1.59 -4.26 -25.08
CA LYS A 80 1.39 -4.01 -26.49
C LYS A 80 1.40 -2.51 -26.65
N LEU A 81 2.58 -1.98 -26.95
CA LEU A 81 2.66 -0.85 -27.85
C LEU A 81 3.68 -1.18 -28.96
N PRO A 82 3.48 -0.64 -30.16
CA PRO A 82 4.07 -1.09 -31.43
C PRO A 82 5.56 -0.78 -31.57
#